data_AF-A0A2G9WSL6-F1
#
_entry.id   AF-A0A2G9WSL6-F1
#
_cell.length_a   1.000
_cell.length_b   1.000
_cell.length_c   1.000
_cell.angle_alpha   90.00
_cell.angle_beta   90.00
_cell.angle_gamma   90.00
#
_symmetry.space_group_name_H-M   'P 1'
#
loop_
_entity.id
_entity.type
_entity.pdbx_description
1 polymer ?
#
loop_
_entity_poly.entity_id
_entity_poly.type
_entity_poly.pdbx_seq_one_letter_code
_entity_poly.pdbx_strand_id
1 'polypeptide(L)'
;MTETTKKELAEAREVCPTTSRGLLKDGALLVDVREADELARVSFADCEVINVPMSEFEARWNEIPRDRDVILACQVGARSLKATYFLMYQGYERVANMKHGMQRWIERGFPVHGDASIAPSGQASSCCCGEEDASSEASCGCDSSSKSKVTAGTCC
;
A
#
# COMPACT_ATOMS: atom_id res chain seq x y z
N MET A 1 12.47 16.20 -36.41
CA MET A 1 12.36 14.76 -36.10
C MET A 1 12.60 14.64 -34.61
N THR A 2 11.53 14.63 -33.80
CA THR A 2 11.64 14.52 -32.34
C THR A 2 11.97 13.07 -32.02
N GLU A 3 13.21 12.83 -31.58
CA GLU A 3 13.62 11.54 -31.03
C GLU A 3 12.69 11.21 -29.85
N THR A 4 11.79 10.26 -30.06
CA THR A 4 11.06 9.60 -28.99
C THR A 4 12.08 8.75 -28.27
N THR A 5 12.83 9.35 -27.34
CA THR A 5 13.75 8.65 -26.46
C THR A 5 12.92 7.63 -25.69
N LYS A 6 13.07 6.36 -26.08
CA LYS A 6 12.45 5.22 -25.44
C LYS A 6 13.10 5.11 -24.05
N LYS A 7 12.56 5.88 -23.11
CA LYS A 7 13.01 5.87 -21.72
C LYS A 7 12.72 4.45 -21.22
N GLU A 8 13.78 3.67 -21.01
CA GLU A 8 13.66 2.37 -20.35
C GLU A 8 13.14 2.65 -18.94
N LEU A 9 11.85 2.41 -18.73
CA LEU A 9 11.25 2.59 -17.41
C LEU A 9 11.79 1.48 -16.52
N ALA A 10 12.63 1.85 -15.56
CA ALA A 10 12.97 0.98 -14.45
C ALA A 10 11.69 0.52 -13.72
N GLU A 11 11.75 -0.63 -13.06
CA GLU A 11 10.64 -1.10 -12.23
C GLU A 11 10.28 -0.03 -11.19
N ALA A 12 8.98 0.27 -11.07
CA ALA A 12 8.52 1.28 -10.14
C ALA A 12 8.89 0.88 -8.71
N ARG A 13 9.45 1.81 -7.93
CA ARG A 13 9.77 1.57 -6.53
C ARG A 13 8.47 1.28 -5.77
N GLU A 14 8.36 0.08 -5.20
CA GLU A 14 7.22 -0.29 -4.38
C GLU A 14 7.59 -0.28 -2.89
N VAL A 15 6.75 0.34 -2.07
CA VAL A 15 6.94 0.45 -0.61
C VAL A 15 5.73 -0.14 0.11
N CYS A 16 5.97 -0.79 1.25
CA CYS A 16 4.88 -1.27 2.09
C CYS A 16 4.26 -0.12 2.91
N PRO A 17 3.01 -0.24 3.40
CA PRO A 17 2.35 0.82 4.16
C PRO A 17 3.11 1.26 5.42
N THR A 18 3.83 0.33 6.07
CA THR A 18 4.69 0.66 7.23
C THR A 18 5.86 1.56 6.83
N THR A 19 6.55 1.24 5.74
CA THR A 19 7.64 2.05 5.19
C THR A 19 7.11 3.40 4.71
N SER A 20 5.97 3.41 4.02
CA SER A 20 5.33 4.65 3.58
C SER A 20 5.03 5.56 4.76
N ARG A 21 4.51 5.03 5.87
CA ARG A 21 4.26 5.82 7.09
C ARG A 21 5.55 6.45 7.66
N GLY A 22 6.68 5.74 7.60
CA GLY A 22 7.98 6.29 7.99
C GLY A 22 8.33 7.50 7.11
N LEU A 23 8.33 7.30 5.79
CA LEU A 23 8.64 8.34 4.82
C LEU A 23 7.71 9.57 4.94
N LEU A 24 6.42 9.36 5.20
CA LEU A 24 5.46 10.46 5.42
C LEU A 24 5.81 11.29 6.65
N LYS A 25 6.34 10.68 7.72
CA LYS A 25 6.84 11.40 8.90
C LYS A 25 8.12 12.17 8.61
N ASP A 26 8.94 11.69 7.69
CA ASP A 26 10.15 12.37 7.20
C ASP A 26 9.84 13.51 6.21
N GLY A 27 8.55 13.78 5.92
CA GLY A 27 8.11 14.87 5.06
C GLY A 27 7.83 14.47 3.60
N ALA A 28 7.71 13.18 3.30
CA ALA A 28 7.23 12.72 2.01
C ALA A 28 5.76 13.13 1.79
N LEU A 29 5.40 13.32 0.52
CA LEU A 29 4.04 13.64 0.10
C LEU A 29 3.27 12.38 -0.24
N LEU A 30 2.05 12.23 0.29
CA LEU A 30 1.13 11.20 -0.17
C LEU A 30 0.24 11.75 -1.29
N VAL A 31 0.15 11.02 -2.40
CA VAL A 31 -0.77 11.32 -3.50
C VAL A 31 -1.81 10.22 -3.56
N ASP A 32 -3.06 10.57 -3.26
CA ASP A 32 -4.19 9.65 -3.35
C ASP A 32 -4.84 9.79 -4.74
N VAL A 33 -4.78 8.70 -5.53
CA VAL A 33 -5.32 8.66 -6.89
C VAL A 33 -6.77 8.17 -6.99
N ARG A 34 -7.45 8.05 -5.85
CA ARG A 34 -8.88 7.71 -5.79
C ARG A 34 -9.75 8.93 -6.11
N GLU A 35 -11.02 8.67 -6.41
CA GLU A 35 -12.00 9.72 -6.66
C GLU A 35 -12.35 10.47 -5.35
N ALA A 36 -12.75 11.73 -5.47
CA ALA A 36 -13.03 12.59 -4.31
C ALA A 36 -14.14 12.02 -3.41
N ASP A 37 -15.13 11.34 -3.98
CA ASP A 37 -16.19 10.65 -3.24
C ASP A 37 -15.67 9.51 -2.34
N GLU A 38 -14.57 8.85 -2.73
CA GLU A 38 -13.92 7.82 -1.92
C GLU A 38 -13.15 8.46 -0.75
N LEU A 39 -12.46 9.57 -1.00
CA LEU A 39 -11.72 10.31 0.03
C LEU A 39 -12.64 10.94 1.07
N ALA A 40 -13.81 11.43 0.64
CA ALA A 40 -14.80 12.02 1.55
C ALA A 40 -15.31 11.01 2.59
N ARG A 41 -15.25 9.71 2.28
CA ARG A 41 -15.62 8.63 3.20
C ARG A 41 -14.48 8.27 4.13
N VAL A 42 -13.31 8.00 3.56
CA VAL A 42 -12.10 7.63 4.30
C VAL A 42 -10.87 8.20 3.59
N SER A 43 -10.08 8.97 4.33
CA SER A 43 -8.81 9.53 3.87
C SER A 43 -7.69 9.24 4.87
N PHE A 44 -6.44 9.37 4.43
CA PHE A 44 -5.29 9.21 5.31
C PHE A 44 -5.22 10.38 6.30
N ALA A 45 -4.87 10.10 7.56
CA ALA A 45 -4.69 11.12 8.60
C ALA A 45 -3.21 11.26 8.99
N ASP A 46 -2.89 12.34 9.70
CA ASP A 46 -1.55 12.65 10.23
C ASP A 46 -0.44 12.71 9.18
N CYS A 47 -0.79 13.00 7.92
CA CYS A 47 0.17 13.16 6.82
C CYS A 47 -0.30 14.20 5.81
N GLU A 48 0.63 14.72 5.02
CA GLU A 48 0.31 15.61 3.91
C GLU A 48 -0.17 14.79 2.72
N VAL A 49 -1.45 14.96 2.36
CA VAL A 49 -2.11 14.19 1.30
C VAL A 49 -2.63 15.16 0.23
N ILE A 50 -2.30 14.89 -1.02
CA ILE A 50 -2.92 15.55 -2.17
C ILE A 50 -3.78 14.53 -2.91
N ASN A 51 -5.04 14.90 -3.15
CA ASN A 51 -5.92 14.11 -3.99
C ASN A 51 -5.76 14.50 -5.46
N VAL A 52 -5.38 13.53 -6.28
CA VAL A 52 -5.32 13.69 -7.74
C VAL A 52 -6.06 12.50 -8.36
N PRO A 53 -7.37 12.60 -8.60
CA PRO A 53 -8.16 11.47 -9.09
C PRO A 53 -7.62 10.98 -10.43
N MET A 54 -7.67 9.67 -10.65
CA MET A 54 -7.13 9.04 -11.87
C MET A 54 -7.71 9.68 -13.14
N SER A 55 -8.98 10.09 -13.10
CA SER A 55 -9.69 10.75 -14.19
C SER A 55 -9.08 12.10 -14.61
N GLU A 56 -8.46 12.83 -13.67
CA GLU A 56 -7.84 14.14 -13.90
C GLU A 56 -6.30 14.08 -13.85
N PHE A 57 -5.74 12.90 -13.57
CA PHE A 57 -4.31 12.73 -13.28
C PHE A 57 -3.42 13.22 -14.43
N GLU A 58 -3.80 12.96 -15.68
CA GLU A 58 -3.07 13.41 -16.87
C GLU A 58 -3.08 14.93 -17.05
N ALA A 59 -4.05 15.64 -16.49
CA ALA A 59 -4.11 17.10 -16.51
C ALA A 59 -3.40 17.73 -15.28
N ARG A 60 -3.44 17.04 -14.15
CA ARG A 60 -3.06 17.59 -12.83
C ARG A 60 -1.74 17.06 -12.25
N TRP A 61 -1.07 16.13 -12.92
CA TRP A 61 0.22 15.59 -12.47
C TRP A 61 1.30 16.67 -12.20
N ASN A 62 1.20 17.84 -12.85
CA ASN A 62 2.11 18.97 -12.63
C ASN A 62 1.97 19.63 -11.25
N GLU A 63 0.88 19.38 -10.51
CA GLU A 63 0.74 19.84 -9.12
C GLU A 63 1.64 19.07 -8.15
N ILE A 64 2.13 17.90 -8.57
CA ILE A 64 2.96 17.03 -7.73
C ILE A 64 4.40 17.56 -7.73
N PRO A 65 4.94 17.94 -6.56
CA PRO A 65 6.31 18.44 -6.46
C PRO A 65 7.33 17.35 -6.79
N ARG A 66 8.38 17.71 -7.52
CA ARG A 66 9.50 16.81 -7.88
C ARG A 66 10.66 16.86 -6.88
N ASP A 67 10.65 17.84 -5.98
CA ASP A 67 11.76 18.15 -5.07
C ASP A 67 11.79 17.27 -3.81
N ARG A 68 10.74 16.46 -3.57
CA ARG A 68 10.61 15.57 -2.41
C ARG A 68 10.13 14.18 -2.80
N ASP A 69 10.21 13.24 -1.85
CA ASP A 69 9.67 11.89 -2.03
C ASP A 69 8.14 11.95 -2.15
N VAL A 70 7.63 11.31 -3.19
CA VAL A 70 6.19 11.22 -3.48
C VAL A 70 5.77 9.76 -3.40
N ILE A 71 4.75 9.50 -2.60
CA ILE A 71 4.18 8.17 -2.42
C ILE A 71 2.79 8.18 -3.02
N LEU A 72 2.55 7.33 -4.01
CA LEU A 72 1.24 7.17 -4.61
C LEU A 72 0.49 6.05 -3.90
N ALA A 73 -0.74 6.33 -3.50
CA ALA A 73 -1.63 5.35 -2.89
C ALA A 73 -2.97 5.33 -3.60
N CYS A 74 -3.58 4.15 -3.66
CA CYS A 74 -4.98 3.98 -4.02
C CYS A 74 -5.62 2.98 -3.05
N GLN A 75 -6.76 2.40 -3.41
CA GLN A 75 -7.42 1.42 -2.54
C GLN A 75 -6.59 0.15 -2.31
N VAL A 76 -6.02 -0.44 -3.38
CA VAL A 76 -5.31 -1.74 -3.34
C VAL A 76 -3.90 -1.72 -3.95
N GLY A 77 -3.45 -0.60 -4.51
CA GLY A 77 -2.13 -0.44 -5.13
C GLY A 77 -2.08 -0.53 -6.67
N ALA A 78 -3.13 -1.00 -7.34
CA ALA A 78 -3.12 -1.18 -8.81
C ALA A 78 -3.21 0.14 -9.60
N ARG A 79 -4.11 1.05 -9.19
CA ARG A 79 -4.26 2.38 -9.81
C ARG A 79 -3.01 3.25 -9.58
N SER A 80 -2.50 3.26 -8.35
CA SER A 80 -1.31 4.02 -7.97
C SER A 80 -0.05 3.53 -8.67
N LEU A 81 0.07 2.23 -8.97
CA LEU A 81 1.19 1.71 -9.75
C LEU A 81 1.21 2.30 -11.17
N LYS A 82 0.06 2.36 -11.86
CA LYS A 82 -0.04 2.99 -13.19
C LYS A 82 0.33 4.48 -13.13
N ALA A 83 -0.18 5.19 -12.14
CA ALA A 83 0.13 6.60 -11.90
C ALA A 83 1.63 6.81 -11.61
N THR A 84 2.26 5.88 -10.88
CA THR A 84 3.71 5.90 -10.60
C THR A 84 4.50 5.79 -11.89
N TYR A 85 4.18 4.81 -12.76
CA TYR A 85 4.82 4.67 -14.07
C TYR A 85 4.63 5.91 -14.95
N PHE A 86 3.44 6.52 -14.92
CA PHE A 86 3.19 7.76 -15.64
C PHE A 86 4.12 8.89 -15.15
N LEU A 87 4.27 9.09 -13.85
CA LEU A 87 5.18 10.10 -13.30
C LEU A 87 6.65 9.78 -13.63
N MET A 88 7.06 8.52 -13.56
CA MET A 88 8.41 8.10 -13.97
C MET A 88 8.68 8.44 -15.45
N TYR A 89 7.68 8.23 -16.32
CA TYR A 89 7.75 8.63 -17.72
C TYR A 89 7.93 10.15 -17.87
N GLN A 90 7.20 10.95 -17.08
CA GLN A 90 7.32 12.41 -17.06
C GLN A 90 8.63 12.95 -16.46
N GLY A 91 9.49 12.09 -15.90
CA GLY A 91 10.78 12.51 -15.33
C GLY A 91 10.83 12.59 -13.81
N TYR A 92 9.85 12.05 -13.10
CA TYR A 92 9.92 11.96 -11.64
C TYR A 92 10.85 10.82 -11.22
N GLU A 93 11.89 11.14 -10.46
CA GLU A 93 12.86 10.16 -9.96
C GLU A 93 12.52 9.67 -8.55
N ARG A 94 11.86 10.50 -7.75
CA ARG A 94 11.55 10.25 -6.32
C ARG A 94 10.09 9.87 -6.11
N VAL A 95 9.60 8.90 -6.89
CA VAL A 95 8.22 8.37 -6.77
C VAL A 95 8.22 6.93 -6.30
N ALA A 96 7.26 6.59 -5.44
CA ALA A 96 7.07 5.23 -4.95
C ALA A 96 5.59 4.86 -4.91
N ASN A 97 5.27 3.61 -5.28
CA ASN A 97 3.93 3.04 -5.16
C ASN A 97 3.73 2.42 -3.77
N MET A 98 2.65 2.76 -3.08
CA MET A 98 2.24 2.09 -1.85
C MET A 98 1.56 0.75 -2.17
N LYS A 99 2.27 -0.34 -1.92
CA LYS A 99 1.78 -1.71 -2.17
C LYS A 99 0.63 -2.06 -1.23
N HIS A 100 -0.43 -2.64 -1.77
CA HIS A 100 -1.70 -2.94 -1.08
C HIS A 100 -2.54 -1.72 -0.69
N GLY A 101 -2.07 -0.50 -1.01
CA GLY A 101 -2.83 0.74 -0.85
C GLY A 101 -3.41 0.98 0.54
N MET A 102 -4.54 1.69 0.56
CA MET A 102 -5.29 2.06 1.77
C MET A 102 -5.85 0.85 2.51
N GLN A 103 -6.18 -0.25 1.82
CA GLN A 103 -6.72 -1.43 2.49
C GLN A 103 -5.77 -1.93 3.59
N ARG A 104 -4.49 -2.13 3.24
CA ARG A 104 -3.49 -2.57 4.22
C ARG A 104 -3.13 -1.49 5.24
N TRP A 105 -3.33 -0.21 4.92
CA TRP A 105 -3.21 0.89 5.88
C TRP A 105 -4.25 0.77 7.00
N ILE A 106 -5.50 0.53 6.62
CA ILE A 106 -6.62 0.33 7.56
C ILE A 106 -6.48 -0.97 8.34
N GLU A 107 -6.10 -2.08 7.67
CA GLU A 107 -5.85 -3.37 8.33
C GLU A 107 -4.77 -3.27 9.42
N ARG A 108 -3.77 -2.40 9.23
CA ARG A 108 -2.72 -2.14 10.22
C ARG A 108 -3.17 -1.21 11.35
N GLY A 109 -4.39 -0.68 11.32
CA GLY A 109 -4.91 0.25 12.32
C GLY A 109 -4.21 1.61 12.30
N PHE A 110 -3.71 2.03 11.13
CA PHE A 110 -3.10 3.34 10.99
C PHE A 110 -4.15 4.47 10.99
N PRO A 111 -3.75 5.70 11.35
CA PRO A 111 -4.70 6.80 11.49
C PRO A 111 -5.32 7.14 10.12
N VAL A 112 -6.64 7.30 10.13
CA VAL A 112 -7.46 7.70 8.98
C VAL A 112 -8.51 8.70 9.45
N HIS A 113 -8.92 9.60 8.56
CA HIS A 113 -10.08 10.45 8.77
C HIS A 113 -11.32 9.75 8.19
N GLY A 114 -12.42 9.73 8.94
CA GLY A 114 -13.68 9.09 8.55
C GLY A 114 -13.88 7.68 9.11
N ASP A 115 -14.83 6.95 8.55
CA ASP A 115 -15.26 5.64 9.06
C ASP A 115 -14.42 4.49 8.49
N ALA A 116 -13.37 4.10 9.21
CA ALA A 116 -12.49 2.97 8.86
C ALA A 116 -13.22 1.62 8.70
N SER A 117 -14.42 1.49 9.28
CA SER A 117 -15.28 0.30 9.23
C SER A 117 -15.96 0.06 7.88
N ILE A 118 -15.92 1.03 6.96
CA ILE A 118 -16.59 0.96 5.64
C ILE A 118 -15.64 0.41 4.55
N ALA A 119 -14.33 0.33 4.81
CA ALA A 119 -13.41 -0.32 3.88
C ALA A 119 -13.68 -1.83 3.86
N PRO A 120 -13.80 -2.47 2.68
CA PRO A 120 -14.13 -3.88 2.60
C PRO A 120 -13.05 -4.71 3.28
N SER A 121 -13.40 -5.26 4.44
CA SER A 121 -12.58 -6.15 5.27
C SER A 121 -12.47 -7.51 4.59
N GLY A 122 -11.60 -7.62 3.59
CA GLY A 122 -11.27 -8.87 2.91
C GLY A 122 -10.04 -9.53 3.50
N GLN A 123 -10.22 -10.26 4.61
CA GLN A 123 -9.33 -11.30 5.16
C GLN A 123 -7.83 -10.95 5.21
N ALA A 124 -7.41 -10.45 6.38
CA ALA A 124 -6.01 -10.47 6.78
C ALA A 124 -5.50 -11.92 6.80
N SER A 125 -4.60 -12.27 5.88
CA SER A 125 -3.83 -13.50 5.97
C SER A 125 -2.41 -13.27 5.48
N SER A 126 -1.49 -13.61 6.37
CA SER A 126 -0.05 -13.79 6.22
C SER A 126 0.75 -12.61 5.66
N CYS A 127 1.37 -11.88 6.61
CA CYS A 127 2.79 -11.58 6.65
C CYS A 127 3.54 -11.57 5.31
N CYS A 128 3.93 -10.38 4.84
CA CYS A 128 5.01 -10.21 3.85
C CYS A 128 6.10 -9.26 4.36
N CYS A 129 6.29 -9.19 5.67
CA CYS A 129 7.48 -8.58 6.25
C CYS A 129 8.10 -9.67 7.10
N GLY A 130 9.18 -10.28 6.60
CA GLY A 130 10.04 -11.13 7.40
C GLY A 130 10.56 -10.35 8.61
N GLU A 131 10.78 -11.12 9.67
CA GLU A 131 11.25 -10.78 11.02
C GLU A 131 12.51 -9.90 11.08
N GLU A 132 12.62 -9.16 12.20
CA GLU A 132 13.80 -8.94 13.07
C GLU A 132 13.38 -7.80 14.05
N ASP A 133 13.33 -7.89 15.38
CA ASP A 133 13.71 -8.86 16.42
C ASP A 133 12.95 -8.48 17.72
N ALA A 134 12.90 -9.42 18.68
CA ALA A 134 12.68 -9.27 20.13
C ALA A 134 11.45 -9.96 20.73
N SER A 135 11.65 -11.27 20.96
CA SER A 135 11.38 -12.02 22.19
C SER A 135 9.95 -12.36 22.64
N SER A 136 9.74 -13.70 22.67
CA SER A 136 8.86 -14.48 23.56
C SER A 136 7.36 -14.40 23.26
N GLU A 137 6.62 -15.47 22.95
CA GLU A 137 6.80 -16.92 23.12
C GLU A 137 6.10 -17.62 21.96
N ALA A 138 6.84 -18.43 21.18
CA ALA A 138 6.28 -19.19 20.07
C ALA A 138 6.07 -20.65 20.51
N SER A 139 4.81 -21.10 20.50
CA SER A 139 4.49 -22.52 20.33
C SER A 139 3.26 -22.67 19.44
N CYS A 140 3.46 -22.61 18.13
CA CYS A 140 2.50 -23.15 17.16
C CYS A 140 3.25 -24.17 16.30
N GLY A 141 3.27 -25.41 16.78
CA GLY A 141 3.55 -26.56 15.93
C GLY A 141 2.29 -26.92 15.16
N CYS A 142 2.34 -26.84 13.83
CA CYS A 142 1.32 -27.38 12.95
C CYS A 142 1.83 -28.70 12.37
N ASP A 143 1.21 -29.82 12.74
CA ASP A 143 1.34 -31.08 11.98
C ASP A 143 0.00 -31.37 11.31
N SER A 144 0.01 -31.31 9.98
CA SER A 144 -1.12 -31.72 9.15
C SER A 144 -0.93 -33.18 8.78
N SER A 145 -1.62 -34.09 9.46
CA SER A 145 -1.68 -35.49 9.05
C SER A 145 -3.12 -36.00 9.12
N SER A 146 -3.74 -36.07 7.95
CA SER A 146 -4.98 -36.77 7.70
C SER A 146 -4.76 -38.28 7.76
N LYS A 147 -5.45 -38.99 8.67
CA LYS A 147 -5.94 -40.37 8.44
C LYS A 147 -6.86 -40.86 9.58
N SER A 148 -8.05 -41.23 9.17
CA SER A 148 -8.75 -42.48 9.49
C SER A 148 -8.81 -42.95 10.96
N LYS A 149 -10.03 -42.85 11.52
CA LYS A 149 -10.81 -43.91 12.17
C LYS A 149 -10.02 -45.15 12.61
N VAL A 150 -10.03 -45.49 13.91
CA VAL A 150 -10.39 -46.82 14.46
C VAL A 150 -10.07 -46.94 15.97
N THR A 151 -11.06 -47.49 16.67
CA THR A 151 -11.08 -48.19 17.98
C THR A 151 -10.78 -47.50 19.30
N ALA A 152 -11.78 -47.66 20.17
CA ALA A 152 -11.74 -47.66 21.61
C ALA A 152 -10.55 -48.45 22.19
N GLY A 153 -9.96 -47.88 23.24
CA GLY A 153 -9.05 -48.53 24.15
C GLY A 153 -9.18 -47.87 25.51
N THR A 154 -9.92 -48.54 26.39
CA THR A 154 -10.12 -48.26 27.81
C THR A 154 -8.85 -47.76 28.50
N CYS A 155 -8.94 -46.64 29.21
CA CYS A 155 -7.99 -46.29 30.25
C CYS A 155 -8.49 -46.87 31.58
N CYS A 156 -8.12 -48.13 31.81
CA CYS A 156 -7.89 -48.86 33.06
C CYS A 156 -7.35 -50.23 32.66
#